data_AF-A0A3D8HZD9-F1
#
_entry.id   AF-A0A3D8HZD9-F1
#
_cell.length_a   1.000
_cell.length_b   1.000
_cell.length_c   1.000
_cell.angle_alpha   90.00
_cell.angle_beta   90.00
_cell.angle_gamma   90.00
#
_symmetry.space_group_name_H-M   'P 1'
#
loop_
_entity.id
_entity.type
_entity.pdbx_description
1 polymer ?
#
loop_
_entity_poly.entity_id
_entity_poly.type
_entity_poly.pdbx_seq_one_letter_code
_entity_poly.pdbx_strand_id
1 'polypeptide(L)'
;MQLQGKILRYLDNGVEFLGVLKENDTMVMPLDMSNNMNDLIVNFERLSKVFNPNNPLIPLSQITLLSPIKSPLQDIICLGINYMEHAEESMRFKKEAFDGKREEAVYFSKRVNECASPDSI
;
A
#
# COMPACT_ATOMS: atom_id res chain seq x y z
N MET A 1 21.98 -3.06 1.87
CA MET A 1 21.38 -1.74 2.17
C MET A 1 20.10 -2.00 2.95
N GLN A 2 19.93 -1.39 4.12
CA GLN A 2 18.65 -1.42 4.83
C GLN A 2 17.86 -0.19 4.38
N LEU A 3 16.68 -0.39 3.79
CA LEU A 3 15.82 0.73 3.42
C LEU A 3 15.38 1.47 4.69
N GLN A 4 15.72 2.76 4.79
CA GLN A 4 15.15 3.67 5.76
C GLN A 4 14.16 4.59 5.04
N GLY A 5 12.87 4.29 5.17
CA GLY A 5 11.78 5.07 4.58
C GLY A 5 10.61 4.20 4.11
N LYS A 6 9.57 4.87 3.62
CA LYS A 6 8.37 4.26 3.02
C LYS A 6 8.46 4.39 1.50
N ILE A 7 8.14 3.34 0.77
CA ILE A 7 8.06 3.39 -0.70
C ILE A 7 6.62 3.71 -1.11
N LEU A 8 6.47 4.54 -2.13
CA LEU A 8 5.18 4.89 -2.72
C LEU A 8 5.21 4.77 -4.24
N ARG A 9 4.03 4.72 -4.84
CA ARG A 9 3.78 4.89 -6.27
C ARG A 9 3.05 6.22 -6.47
N TYR A 10 3.46 7.01 -7.45
CA TYR A 10 2.87 8.33 -7.70
C TYR A 10 2.80 8.66 -9.18
N LEU A 11 1.97 9.64 -9.52
CA LEU A 11 1.89 10.27 -10.83
C LEU A 11 2.55 11.66 -10.73
N ASP A 12 3.50 11.93 -11.62
CA ASP A 12 4.06 13.26 -11.83
C ASP A 12 4.05 13.59 -13.32
N ASN A 13 3.48 14.74 -13.69
CA ASN A 13 3.32 15.18 -15.09
C ASN A 13 2.74 14.12 -16.05
N GLY A 14 1.83 13.28 -15.55
CA GLY A 14 1.19 12.21 -16.34
C GLY A 14 2.01 10.92 -16.47
N VAL A 15 3.15 10.81 -15.79
CA VAL A 15 4.01 9.62 -15.80
C VAL A 15 4.01 8.97 -14.41
N GLU A 16 3.83 7.64 -14.36
CA GLU A 16 3.86 6.88 -13.12
C GLU A 16 5.32 6.57 -12.70
N PHE A 17 5.61 6.70 -11.41
CA PHE A 17 6.93 6.44 -10.83
C PHE A 17 6.81 5.74 -9.47
N LEU A 18 7.91 5.14 -9.02
CA LEU A 18 8.13 4.80 -7.62
C LEU A 18 9.05 5.82 -6.95
N GLY A 19 8.89 5.98 -5.64
CA GLY A 19 9.71 6.90 -4.84
C GLY A 19 9.76 6.51 -3.37
N VAL A 20 10.67 7.14 -2.63
CA VAL A 20 10.83 6.96 -1.19
C VAL A 20 10.44 8.25 -0.48
N LEU A 21 9.57 8.17 0.53
CA LEU A 21 9.25 9.30 1.41
C LEU A 21 10.48 9.75 2.20
N LYS A 22 10.68 11.07 2.24
CA LYS A 22 11.76 11.77 2.94
C LYS A 22 11.18 12.95 3.72
N GLU A 23 12.01 13.51 4.59
CA GLU A 23 11.72 14.74 5.35
C GLU A 23 10.35 14.69 6.06
N ASN A 24 10.19 13.74 6.99
CA ASN A 24 8.94 13.53 7.73
C ASN A 24 7.70 13.39 6.82
N ASP A 25 7.85 12.62 5.74
CA ASP A 25 6.80 12.32 4.77
C ASP A 25 6.27 13.55 3.99
N THR A 26 7.09 14.60 3.82
CA THR A 26 6.74 15.81 3.04
C THR A 26 7.35 15.86 1.64
N MET A 27 8.42 15.09 1.42
CA MET A 27 9.16 15.05 0.17
C MET A 27 9.26 13.62 -0.37
N VAL A 28 9.33 13.49 -1.68
CA VAL A 28 9.52 12.22 -2.40
C VAL A 28 10.85 12.24 -3.12
N MET A 29 11.65 11.21 -2.88
CA MET A 29 12.87 10.94 -3.65
C MET A 29 12.55 9.91 -4.73
N PRO A 30 12.62 10.25 -6.03
CA PRO A 30 12.35 9.30 -7.12
C PRO A 30 13.31 8.10 -7.09
N LEU A 31 12.79 6.91 -7.43
CA LEU A 31 13.62 5.74 -7.76
C LEU A 31 13.89 5.70 -9.27
N ASP A 32 15.11 5.34 -9.65
CA ASP A 32 15.49 5.26 -11.05
C ASP A 32 14.81 4.07 -11.74
N MET A 33 14.17 4.29 -12.89
CA MET A 33 13.72 3.26 -13.84
C MET A 33 12.67 2.23 -13.38
N SER A 34 12.13 2.29 -12.16
CA SER A 34 11.02 1.42 -11.74
C SER A 34 9.76 2.22 -11.45
N ASN A 35 8.68 1.91 -12.18
CA ASN A 35 7.32 2.40 -11.93
C ASN A 35 6.36 1.29 -11.45
N ASN A 36 6.87 0.07 -11.27
CA ASN A 36 6.05 -1.11 -10.97
C ASN A 36 6.46 -1.73 -9.63
N MET A 37 5.60 -1.57 -8.64
CA MET A 37 5.83 -2.10 -7.30
C MET A 37 5.92 -3.63 -7.26
N ASN A 38 5.20 -4.36 -8.12
CA ASN A 38 5.31 -5.82 -8.15
C ASN A 38 6.72 -6.27 -8.56
N ASP A 39 7.29 -5.62 -9.58
CA ASP A 39 8.66 -5.94 -10.02
C ASP A 39 9.68 -5.64 -8.93
N LEU A 40 9.51 -4.51 -8.22
CA LEU A 40 10.36 -4.16 -7.09
C LEU A 40 10.22 -5.15 -5.92
N ILE A 41 9.02 -5.64 -5.62
CA ILE A 41 8.82 -6.63 -4.55
C ILE A 41 9.49 -7.96 -4.91
N VAL A 42 9.34 -8.43 -6.15
CA VAL A 42 9.93 -9.69 -6.62
C VAL A 42 11.46 -9.61 -6.69
N ASN A 43 12.00 -8.45 -7.08
CA ASN A 43 13.44 -8.21 -7.25
C ASN A 43 13.97 -7.16 -6.26
N PHE A 44 13.60 -7.27 -4.98
CA PHE A 44 13.86 -6.23 -3.98
C PHE A 44 15.34 -5.92 -3.79
N GLU A 45 16.23 -6.88 -4.05
CA GLU A 45 17.68 -6.69 -4.05
C GLU A 45 18.15 -5.62 -5.05
N ARG A 46 17.37 -5.33 -6.11
CA ARG A 46 17.65 -4.27 -7.08
C ARG A 46 17.38 -2.88 -6.53
N LEU A 47 16.74 -2.74 -5.37
CA LEU A 47 16.47 -1.45 -4.73
C LEU A 47 17.75 -0.61 -4.62
N SER A 48 18.89 -1.21 -4.27
CA SER A 48 20.18 -0.50 -4.15
C SER A 48 20.70 0.07 -5.48
N LYS A 49 20.24 -0.45 -6.61
CA LYS A 49 20.63 0.01 -7.96
C LYS A 49 19.75 1.16 -8.45
N VAL A 50 18.49 1.19 -8.00
CA VAL A 50 17.51 2.22 -8.38
C VAL A 50 17.40 3.34 -7.35
N PHE A 51 17.96 3.13 -6.15
CA PHE A 51 18.03 4.14 -5.11
C PHE A 51 19.25 5.04 -5.35
N ASN A 52 18.99 6.31 -5.65
CA ASN A 52 20.01 7.33 -5.76
C ASN A 52 19.72 8.47 -4.77
N PRO A 53 20.51 8.62 -3.68
CA PRO A 53 20.27 9.64 -2.66
C PRO A 53 20.46 11.07 -3.17
N ASN A 54 21.06 11.25 -4.35
CA ASN A 54 21.27 12.55 -4.97
C ASN A 54 20.13 12.94 -5.93
N ASN A 55 19.10 12.09 -6.09
CA ASN A 55 17.95 12.45 -6.90
C ASN A 55 17.23 13.67 -6.31
N PRO A 56 16.82 14.64 -7.15
CA PRO A 56 16.13 15.83 -6.68
C PRO A 56 14.82 15.45 -6.01
N LEU A 57 14.58 16.04 -4.83
CA LEU A 57 13.36 15.79 -4.07
C LEU A 57 12.19 16.56 -4.67
N ILE A 58 11.04 15.89 -4.73
CA ILE A 58 9.78 16.46 -5.22
C ILE A 58 8.84 16.63 -4.02
N PRO A 59 8.22 17.81 -3.81
CA PRO A 59 7.22 17.96 -2.76
C PRO A 59 6.05 17.00 -2.94
N LEU A 60 5.65 16.30 -1.88
CA LEU A 60 4.51 15.37 -1.91
C LEU A 60 3.21 16.07 -2.34
N SER A 61 3.07 17.36 -2.04
CA SER A 61 1.93 18.19 -2.44
C SER A 61 1.85 18.51 -3.93
N GLN A 62 2.89 18.23 -4.71
CA GLN A 62 2.95 18.50 -6.16
C GLN A 62 2.66 17.27 -7.03
N ILE A 63 2.52 16.10 -6.43
CA ILE A 63 2.29 14.84 -7.13
C ILE A 63 0.92 14.27 -6.76
N THR A 64 0.42 13.32 -7.56
CA THR A 64 -0.76 12.54 -7.18
C THR A 64 -0.33 11.19 -6.61
N LEU A 65 -0.74 10.91 -5.37
CA LEU A 65 -0.46 9.63 -4.75
C LEU A 65 -1.33 8.53 -5.38
N LEU A 66 -0.70 7.43 -5.78
CA LEU A 66 -1.38 6.29 -6.37
C LEU A 66 -1.41 5.14 -5.35
N SER A 67 -2.26 4.13 -5.61
CA SER A 67 -2.17 2.89 -4.84
C SER A 67 -0.75 2.31 -4.91
N PRO A 68 -0.13 1.86 -3.81
CA PRO A 68 1.24 1.33 -3.85
C PRO A 68 1.43 0.21 -4.88
N ILE A 69 0.41 -0.65 -5.04
CA ILE A 69 0.38 -1.73 -6.03
C ILE A 69 -0.83 -1.52 -6.94
N LYS A 70 -0.60 -1.26 -8.24
CA LYS A 70 -1.67 -1.02 -9.23
C LYS A 70 -2.60 -2.23 -9.38
N SER A 71 -2.03 -3.38 -9.68
CA SER A 71 -2.72 -4.67 -9.79
C SER A 71 -1.82 -5.73 -9.17
N PRO A 72 -2.20 -6.32 -8.03
CA PRO A 72 -1.41 -7.39 -7.42
C PRO A 72 -1.23 -8.59 -8.37
N LEU A 73 -0.07 -9.26 -8.32
CA LEU A 73 0.17 -10.49 -9.09
C LEU A 73 -0.61 -11.70 -8.55
N GLN A 74 -1.12 -11.59 -7.32
CA GLN A 74 -1.81 -12.65 -6.59
C GLN A 74 -3.13 -12.11 -6.03
N ASP A 75 -3.99 -13.02 -5.57
CA ASP A 75 -5.26 -12.65 -4.96
C ASP A 75 -5.09 -11.82 -3.68
N ILE A 76 -5.95 -10.82 -3.50
CA ILE A 76 -6.06 -10.10 -2.23
C ILE A 76 -6.92 -10.93 -1.28
N ILE A 77 -6.28 -11.47 -0.25
CA ILE A 77 -6.95 -12.15 0.86
C ILE A 77 -7.22 -11.10 1.95
N CYS A 78 -8.49 -10.90 2.27
CA CYS A 78 -8.94 -10.01 3.33
C CYS A 78 -9.28 -10.80 4.59
N LEU A 79 -8.94 -10.24 5.74
CA LEU A 79 -9.27 -10.77 7.05
C LEU A 79 -10.51 -10.05 7.60
N GLY A 80 -11.59 -10.78 7.84
CA GLY A 80 -12.85 -10.26 8.34
C GLY A 80 -12.96 -10.36 9.86
N ILE A 81 -13.56 -9.33 10.48
CA ILE A 81 -13.90 -9.32 11.91
C ILE A 81 -12.67 -9.67 12.78
N ASN A 82 -11.57 -8.92 12.60
CA ASN A 82 -10.31 -9.12 13.31
C ASN A 82 -10.12 -8.16 14.49
N TYR A 83 -11.20 -7.54 14.97
CA TYR A 83 -11.23 -6.65 16.12
C TYR A 83 -12.42 -7.05 16.98
N MET A 84 -12.25 -7.12 18.30
CA MET A 84 -13.27 -7.65 19.21
C MET A 84 -14.53 -6.76 19.20
N GLU A 85 -14.34 -5.45 19.19
CA GLU A 85 -15.41 -4.46 19.13
C GLU A 85 -16.21 -4.59 17.82
N HIS A 86 -15.54 -4.86 16.69
CA HIS A 86 -16.20 -5.11 15.41
C HIS A 86 -16.99 -6.42 15.43
N ALA A 87 -16.52 -7.44 16.15
CA ALA A 87 -17.24 -8.70 16.34
C ALA A 87 -18.52 -8.49 17.16
N GLU A 88 -18.42 -7.81 18.29
CA GLU A 88 -19.54 -7.44 19.14
C GLU A 88 -20.62 -6.65 18.38
N GLU A 89 -20.21 -5.65 17.60
CA GLU A 89 -21.11 -4.88 16.75
C GLU A 89 -21.80 -5.75 15.69
N SER A 90 -21.04 -6.59 14.99
CA SER A 90 -21.57 -7.46 13.93
C SER A 90 -22.62 -8.44 14.46
N MET A 91 -22.41 -9.02 15.63
CA MET A 91 -23.34 -9.96 16.27
C MET A 91 -24.60 -9.25 16.79
N ARG A 92 -24.43 -8.06 17.40
CA ARG A 92 -25.56 -7.21 17.82
C ARG A 92 -26.47 -6.85 16.64
N PHE A 93 -25.91 -6.47 15.49
CA PHE A 93 -26.69 -6.18 14.28
C PHE A 93 -27.45 -7.42 13.77
N LYS A 94 -26.84 -8.60 13.85
CA LYS A 94 -27.46 -9.89 13.50
C LYS A 94 -28.49 -10.39 14.52
N LYS A 95 -28.64 -9.72 15.67
CA LYS A 95 -29.46 -10.16 16.82
C LYS A 95 -29.03 -11.52 17.37
N GLU A 96 -27.73 -11.81 17.28
CA GLU A 96 -27.11 -13.02 17.81
C GLU A 96 -26.33 -12.69 19.10
N ALA A 97 -26.30 -13.62 20.06
CA ALA A 97 -25.49 -13.45 21.26
C ALA A 97 -24.01 -13.63 20.90
N PHE A 98 -23.18 -12.67 21.30
CA PHE A 98 -21.73 -12.80 21.17
C PHE A 98 -21.17 -13.58 22.36
N ASP A 99 -20.42 -14.64 22.10
CA ASP A 99 -19.81 -15.50 23.11
C ASP A 99 -18.45 -14.99 23.62
N GLY A 100 -18.02 -13.81 23.15
CA GLY A 100 -16.75 -13.19 23.52
C GLY A 100 -15.55 -13.80 22.81
N LYS A 101 -15.75 -14.67 21.82
CA LYS A 101 -14.68 -15.48 21.25
C LYS A 101 -14.59 -15.35 19.73
N ARG A 102 -13.36 -15.53 19.25
CA ARG A 102 -12.98 -15.56 17.84
C ARG A 102 -11.79 -16.50 17.67
N GLU A 103 -12.05 -17.80 17.83
CA GLU A 103 -11.00 -18.83 17.76
C GLU A 103 -10.50 -19.04 16.32
N GLU A 104 -11.38 -18.85 15.33
CA GLU A 104 -11.07 -19.03 13.91
C GLU A 104 -11.08 -17.71 13.14
N ALA A 105 -10.05 -17.53 12.30
CA ALA A 105 -9.93 -16.40 11.38
C ALA A 105 -10.90 -16.56 10.19
N VAL A 106 -11.59 -15.47 9.83
CA VAL A 106 -12.44 -15.45 8.63
C VAL A 106 -11.71 -14.78 7.48
N TYR A 107 -11.49 -15.53 6.41
CA TYR A 107 -10.86 -15.07 5.19
C TYR A 107 -11.88 -14.96 4.06
N PHE A 108 -11.75 -13.92 3.24
CA PHE A 108 -12.47 -13.79 1.99
C PHE A 108 -11.57 -13.12 0.94
N SER A 109 -11.87 -13.29 -0.34
CA SER A 109 -11.10 -12.67 -1.42
C SER A 109 -11.77 -11.38 -1.91
N LYS A 110 -10.96 -10.42 -2.36
CA LYS A 110 -11.42 -9.28 -3.15
C LYS A 110 -10.78 -9.37 -4.53
N ARG A 111 -11.62 -9.53 -5.56
CA ARG A 111 -11.17 -9.45 -6.96
C ARG A 111 -10.89 -7.99 -7.28
N VAL A 112 -9.66 -7.70 -7.72
CA VAL A 112 -9.21 -6.34 -8.03
C VAL A 112 -8.56 -6.34 -9.40
N ASN A 113 -9.12 -5.54 -10.31
CA ASN A 113 -8.49 -5.28 -11.60
C ASN A 113 -7.46 -4.15 -11.48
N GLU A 114 -7.82 -3.09 -10.75
CA GLU A 114 -6.92 -2.01 -10.39
C GLU A 114 -7.28 -1.49 -8.99
N CYS A 115 -6.27 -1.31 -8.14
CA CYS A 115 -6.43 -0.76 -6.80
C CYS A 115 -6.70 0.75 -6.87
N ALA A 116 -7.75 1.18 -6.19
CA ALA A 116 -8.07 2.59 -6.00
C ALA A 116 -6.90 3.35 -5.33
N SER A 117 -6.70 4.60 -5.75
CA SER A 117 -5.74 5.51 -5.12
C SER A 117 -6.22 5.88 -3.71
N PRO A 118 -5.32 6.23 -2.78
CA PRO A 118 -5.71 6.59 -1.42
C PRO A 118 -6.68 7.79 -1.37
N ASP A 119 -6.55 8.72 -2.32
CA ASP A 119 -7.37 9.93 -2.40
C ASP A 119 -8.43 9.88 -3.52
N SER A 120 -8.65 8.72 -4.16
CA SER A 120 -9.75 8.59 -5.13
C SER A 120 -11.09 8.52 -4.39
N ILE A 121 -12.04 9.34 -4.84
CA ILE A 121 -13.45 9.35 -4.41
C ILE A 121 -14.19 8.15 -4.99
#